data_AF-A0A952M4F9-F1
#
_entry.id   AF-A0A952M4F9-F1
#
_cell.length_a   1.000
_cell.length_b   1.000
_cell.length_c   1.000
_cell.angle_alpha   90.00
_cell.angle_beta   90.00
_cell.angle_gamma   90.00
#
_symmetry.space_group_name_H-M   'P 1'
#
loop_
_entity.id
_entity.type
_entity.pdbx_description
1 polymer ?
#
loop_
_entity_poly.entity_id
_entity_poly.type
_entity_poly.pdbx_seq_one_letter_code
_entity_poly.pdbx_strand_id
1 'polypeptide(L)'
;MDQFTDLTAPVARLNIQYFVVPGGYRRLVWVALLKVSGLTRLVIRTASRYFHKHGVQLLHRENNRFAGVTISYMKALRSALSFFLLVTSLLGLSTASGVEILIPSSDTESESLETSWTLRGEIEKGDFDKLISAIRRAGRIPSSIALDSEGGDVNEAINLGHFFRKALIGYRGVDGPDGKPMQSECSSACALIYFGAARKLTQDNSLTRIGLHRPYFVREYLVNLTPEQASSQYQLAENTIREYLQEMHVPDAVADVMFETEASSMSYFNDHELSEWIAEKSDYRLWLAANCIELQDKERQDLRLARTNPGIFTQDYTKALESKYSEFLGCRHRLIADTQTSVLRELGCSVVEDRTSC
;
A
#
# COMPACT_ATOMS: atom_id res chain seq x y z
N MET A 1 19.57 -32.53 31.27
CA MET A 1 19.53 -33.49 30.15
C MET A 1 18.52 -32.95 29.17
N ASP A 2 18.82 -32.38 28.02
CA ASP A 2 20.07 -32.03 27.37
C ASP A 2 19.84 -30.80 26.47
N GLN A 3 20.89 -29.98 26.40
CA GLN A 3 21.31 -28.99 25.40
C GLN A 3 20.38 -28.70 24.20
N PHE A 4 20.00 -27.43 24.03
CA PHE A 4 20.04 -26.73 22.73
C PHE A 4 20.28 -25.21 22.92
N THR A 5 21.54 -24.84 22.70
CA THR A 5 22.12 -23.60 22.14
C THR A 5 21.29 -22.31 22.04
N ASP A 6 21.68 -21.37 22.88
CA ASP A 6 22.06 -19.96 22.62
C ASP A 6 21.94 -19.45 21.16
N LEU A 7 21.07 -18.47 20.95
CA LEU A 7 21.03 -17.60 19.77
C LEU A 7 20.88 -16.14 20.23
N THR A 8 21.96 -15.58 20.79
CA THR A 8 22.11 -14.14 20.92
C THR A 8 22.32 -13.51 19.55
N ALA A 9 21.37 -12.70 19.09
CA ALA A 9 21.55 -11.85 17.91
C ALA A 9 22.67 -10.81 18.17
N PRO A 10 23.51 -10.49 17.16
CA PRO A 10 24.59 -9.53 17.35
C PRO A 10 24.03 -8.10 17.38
N VAL A 11 24.05 -7.47 18.56
CA VAL A 11 23.91 -6.01 18.67
C VAL A 11 25.13 -5.39 18.00
N ALA A 12 24.93 -4.73 16.86
CA ALA A 12 25.96 -3.95 16.20
C ALA A 12 26.40 -2.79 17.11
N ARG A 13 27.54 -2.95 17.81
CA ARG A 13 28.17 -1.85 18.53
C ARG A 13 28.83 -0.91 17.53
N LEU A 14 28.30 0.31 17.42
CA LEU A 14 28.99 1.42 16.77
C LEU A 14 30.21 1.79 17.62
N ASN A 15 31.41 1.41 17.19
CA ASN A 15 32.66 1.87 17.81
C ASN A 15 33.01 3.23 17.21
N ILE A 16 32.62 4.31 17.89
CA ILE A 16 33.02 5.68 17.55
C ILE A 16 34.32 5.97 18.30
N GLN A 17 35.46 5.90 17.61
CA GLN A 17 36.71 6.44 18.14
C GLN A 17 36.81 7.92 17.78
N TYR A 18 36.89 8.78 18.79
CA TYR A 18 37.21 10.19 18.62
C TYR A 18 38.72 10.37 18.68
N PHE A 19 39.30 11.03 17.67
CA PHE A 19 40.65 11.57 17.75
C PHE A 19 40.56 13.08 17.97
N VAL A 20 41.13 13.56 19.08
CA VAL A 20 41.30 14.99 19.35
C VAL A 20 42.67 15.39 18.81
N VAL A 21 42.69 16.34 17.86
CA VAL A 21 43.92 17.00 17.40
C VAL A 21 43.92 18.43 17.94
N PRO A 22 44.99 18.88 18.64
CA PRO A 22 45.07 20.25 19.13
C PRO A 22 45.58 21.18 18.01
N GLY A 23 44.80 22.20 17.67
CA GLY A 23 45.19 23.26 16.74
C GLY A 23 44.08 23.59 15.74
N GLY A 24 43.72 24.86 15.65
CA GLY A 24 42.48 25.35 15.04
C GLY A 24 42.27 25.03 13.55
N TYR A 25 40.98 25.20 13.17
CA TYR A 25 40.32 25.10 11.86
C TYR A 25 39.59 23.77 11.55
N ARG A 26 38.27 23.82 11.75
CA ARG A 26 37.30 22.76 11.44
C ARG A 26 37.06 22.64 9.93
N ARG A 27 37.42 21.50 9.35
CA ARG A 27 36.68 20.89 8.21
C ARG A 27 36.46 19.41 8.54
N LEU A 28 35.21 19.04 8.77
CA LEU A 28 34.77 17.66 8.97
C LEU A 28 34.76 16.95 7.61
N VAL A 29 35.57 15.91 7.46
CA VAL A 29 35.42 14.91 6.40
C VAL A 29 34.95 13.63 7.07
N TRP A 30 33.74 13.19 6.71
CA TRP A 30 33.20 11.91 7.16
C TRP A 30 33.67 10.81 6.21
N VAL A 31 34.30 9.77 6.74
CA VAL A 31 34.47 8.49 6.02
C VAL A 31 33.79 7.42 6.86
N ALA A 32 32.60 7.00 6.44
CA ALA A 32 31.92 5.83 7.00
C ALA A 32 32.44 4.57 6.29
N LEU A 33 32.97 3.61 7.06
CA LEU A 33 33.28 2.26 6.55
C LEU A 33 32.07 1.36 6.81
N LEU A 34 31.20 1.22 5.80
CA LEU A 34 30.13 0.24 5.78
C LEU A 34 30.66 -1.12 5.30
N LYS A 35 30.51 -2.16 6.11
CA LYS A 35 30.77 -3.56 5.73
C LYS A 35 29.49 -4.16 5.13
N VAL A 36 29.27 -4.05 3.81
CA VAL A 36 28.22 -4.82 3.12
C VAL A 36 28.63 -5.24 1.69
N SER A 37 28.29 -6.50 1.35
CA SER A 37 28.23 -7.20 0.04
C SER A 37 29.51 -7.49 -0.77
N GLY A 38 29.42 -8.55 -1.60
CA GLY A 38 30.50 -9.09 -2.46
C GLY A 38 30.96 -8.16 -3.58
N LEU A 39 30.12 -7.19 -3.99
CA LEU A 39 30.47 -6.17 -4.99
C LEU A 39 31.63 -5.29 -4.51
N THR A 40 31.63 -4.92 -3.23
CA THR A 40 32.69 -4.08 -2.62
C THR A 40 34.04 -4.81 -2.64
N ARG A 41 34.05 -6.14 -2.44
CA ARG A 41 35.27 -6.95 -2.56
C ARG A 41 35.77 -7.03 -4.00
N LEU A 42 34.87 -7.03 -4.98
CA LEU A 42 35.23 -7.02 -6.40
C LEU A 42 35.87 -5.67 -6.78
N VAL A 43 35.26 -4.55 -6.38
CA VAL A 43 35.81 -3.21 -6.62
C VAL A 43 37.19 -3.04 -5.98
N ILE A 44 37.36 -3.47 -4.73
CA ILE A 44 38.66 -3.41 -4.03
C ILE A 44 39.70 -4.30 -4.74
N ARG A 45 39.32 -5.51 -5.18
CA ARG A 45 40.23 -6.41 -5.92
C ARG A 45 40.63 -5.84 -7.28
N THR A 46 39.70 -5.25 -8.02
CA THR A 46 39.97 -4.65 -9.34
C THR A 46 40.84 -3.40 -9.20
N ALA A 47 40.55 -2.55 -8.22
CA ALA A 47 41.38 -1.39 -7.89
C ALA A 47 42.80 -1.83 -7.46
N SER A 48 42.91 -2.84 -6.57
CA SER A 48 44.20 -3.37 -6.11
C SER A 48 45.04 -3.95 -7.25
N ARG A 49 44.44 -4.69 -8.20
CA ARG A 49 45.16 -5.17 -9.41
C ARG A 49 45.59 -4.04 -10.32
N TYR A 50 44.77 -3.02 -10.48
CA TYR A 50 45.11 -1.82 -11.28
C TYR A 50 46.32 -1.09 -10.68
N PHE A 51 46.36 -0.89 -9.37
CA PHE A 51 47.49 -0.24 -8.69
C PHE A 51 48.77 -1.08 -8.69
N HIS A 52 48.66 -2.40 -8.62
CA HIS A 52 49.81 -3.30 -8.71
C HIS A 52 50.42 -3.32 -10.11
N LYS A 53 49.58 -3.33 -11.16
CA LYS A 53 50.02 -3.29 -12.57
C LYS A 53 50.70 -1.96 -12.96
N HIS A 54 50.39 -0.88 -12.24
CA HIS A 54 50.95 0.45 -12.50
C HIS A 54 52.02 0.91 -11.48
N GLY A 55 52.56 -0.01 -10.67
CA GLY A 55 53.80 0.22 -9.91
C GLY A 55 53.70 1.25 -8.80
N VAL A 56 52.51 1.48 -8.22
CA VAL A 56 52.34 2.46 -7.13
C VAL A 56 52.72 1.81 -5.80
N GLN A 57 54.00 1.89 -5.42
CA GLN A 57 54.42 1.67 -4.03
C GLN A 57 54.24 2.97 -3.23
N LEU A 58 53.47 2.91 -2.14
CA LEU A 58 53.34 3.99 -1.17
C LEU A 58 54.66 4.16 -0.41
N LEU A 59 55.56 4.98 -0.95
CA LEU A 59 56.79 5.39 -0.29
C LEU A 59 56.52 6.56 0.65
N HIS A 60 56.81 6.34 1.93
CA HIS A 60 56.89 7.39 2.94
C HIS A 60 58.27 8.05 2.84
N ARG A 61 58.36 9.24 2.23
CA ARG A 61 59.54 10.12 2.37
C ARG A 61 59.19 11.58 2.10
N GLU A 62 59.63 12.44 3.02
CA GLU A 62 59.48 13.89 3.03
C GLU A 62 60.19 14.57 1.85
N ASN A 63 59.43 15.32 1.04
CA ASN A 63 59.70 16.71 0.64
C ASN A 63 58.86 17.15 -0.58
N ASN A 64 58.07 18.22 -0.38
CA ASN A 64 57.65 19.26 -1.33
C ASN A 64 57.58 18.98 -2.86
N ARG A 65 56.94 17.89 -3.29
CA ARG A 65 56.39 17.74 -4.67
C ARG A 65 55.01 17.07 -4.72
N PHE A 66 54.20 17.19 -3.67
CA PHE A 66 52.91 16.48 -3.55
C PHE A 66 51.70 17.16 -4.25
N ALA A 67 51.84 18.39 -4.77
CA ALA A 67 50.72 19.10 -5.38
C ALA A 67 50.32 18.54 -6.77
N GLY A 68 51.26 18.00 -7.55
CA GLY A 68 50.96 17.49 -8.90
C GLY A 68 50.26 16.13 -8.91
N VAL A 69 50.66 15.23 -8.01
CA VAL A 69 50.16 13.85 -7.96
C VAL A 69 48.75 13.78 -7.38
N THR A 70 48.44 14.62 -6.40
CA THR A 70 47.10 14.69 -5.78
C THR A 70 46.03 15.22 -6.75
N ILE A 71 46.38 16.15 -7.64
CA ILE A 71 45.45 16.68 -8.65
C ILE A 71 45.10 15.62 -9.71
N SER A 72 46.07 14.84 -10.18
CA SER A 72 45.80 13.74 -11.14
C SER A 72 44.95 12.64 -10.52
N TYR A 73 45.18 12.31 -9.24
CA TYR A 73 44.38 11.32 -8.53
C TYR A 73 42.92 11.77 -8.35
N MET A 74 42.70 13.04 -7.99
CA MET A 74 41.35 13.61 -7.85
C MET A 74 40.59 13.68 -9.18
N LYS A 75 41.27 13.90 -10.31
CA LYS A 75 40.66 13.88 -11.64
C LYS A 75 40.25 12.47 -12.07
N ALA A 76 41.09 11.47 -11.81
CA ALA A 76 40.77 10.07 -12.09
C ALA A 76 39.61 9.57 -11.20
N LEU A 77 39.61 9.94 -9.91
CA LEU A 77 38.53 9.58 -8.99
C LEU A 77 37.20 10.22 -9.39
N ARG A 78 37.20 11.50 -9.80
CA ARG A 78 36.00 12.17 -10.32
C ARG A 78 35.46 11.51 -11.59
N SER A 79 36.34 11.16 -12.54
CA SER A 79 35.89 10.45 -13.77
C SER A 79 35.33 9.07 -13.47
N ALA A 80 35.95 8.31 -12.55
CA ALA A 80 35.44 7.01 -12.15
C ALA A 80 34.09 7.13 -11.41
N LEU A 81 33.93 8.13 -10.53
CA LEU A 81 32.68 8.37 -9.82
C LEU A 81 31.55 8.80 -10.78
N SER A 82 31.86 9.70 -11.72
CA SER A 82 30.91 10.12 -12.76
C SER A 82 30.49 8.97 -13.67
N PHE A 83 31.42 8.11 -14.05
CA PHE A 83 31.11 6.90 -14.84
C PHE A 83 30.25 5.92 -14.04
N PHE A 84 30.53 5.73 -12.75
CA PHE A 84 29.73 4.86 -11.88
C PHE A 84 28.31 5.39 -11.70
N LEU A 85 28.14 6.70 -11.50
CA LEU A 85 26.83 7.36 -11.40
C LEU A 85 26.02 7.24 -12.70
N LEU A 86 26.67 7.37 -13.86
CA LEU A 86 26.05 7.21 -15.18
C LEU A 86 25.62 5.76 -15.45
N VAL A 87 26.46 4.79 -15.06
CA VAL A 87 26.13 3.36 -15.19
C VAL A 87 25.01 2.96 -14.24
N THR A 88 24.94 3.52 -13.02
CA THR A 88 23.82 3.27 -12.11
C THR A 88 22.51 3.91 -12.58
N SER A 89 22.55 5.04 -13.30
CA SER A 89 21.33 5.61 -13.91
C SER A 89 20.89 4.83 -15.15
N LEU A 90 21.82 4.27 -15.92
CA LEU A 90 21.53 3.47 -17.12
C LEU A 90 21.10 2.03 -16.80
N LEU A 91 21.50 1.50 -15.64
CA LEU A 91 21.07 0.20 -15.13
C LEU A 91 19.96 0.31 -14.07
N GLY A 92 19.28 1.46 -14.02
CA GLY A 92 18.03 1.64 -13.30
C GLY A 92 16.94 0.78 -13.94
N LEU A 93 17.05 -0.54 -13.78
CA LEU A 93 15.91 -1.44 -13.74
C LEU A 93 15.09 -0.98 -12.54
N SER A 94 14.25 0.05 -12.75
CA SER A 94 13.01 0.14 -12.03
C SER A 94 12.30 -1.16 -12.35
N THR A 95 12.47 -2.17 -11.50
CA THR A 95 11.47 -3.23 -11.44
C THR A 95 10.20 -2.48 -11.09
N ALA A 96 9.36 -2.22 -12.09
CA ALA A 96 7.98 -1.82 -11.86
C ALA A 96 7.43 -2.91 -10.94
N SER A 97 7.38 -2.59 -9.65
CA SER A 97 6.80 -3.48 -8.68
C SER A 97 5.35 -3.05 -8.65
N GLY A 98 4.51 -3.78 -9.39
CA GLY A 98 3.07 -3.69 -9.20
C GLY A 98 2.69 -3.90 -7.74
N VAL A 99 1.41 -3.71 -7.45
CA VAL A 99 0.94 -3.37 -6.12
C VAL A 99 1.50 -4.26 -5.00
N GLU A 100 1.95 -3.63 -3.93
CA GLU A 100 2.43 -4.30 -2.73
C GLU A 100 1.25 -4.60 -1.81
N ILE A 101 1.12 -5.87 -1.41
CA ILE A 101 0.11 -6.32 -0.45
C ILE A 101 0.78 -6.52 0.90
N LEU A 102 0.54 -5.59 1.81
CA LEU A 102 1.06 -5.62 3.17
C LEU A 102 0.08 -6.37 4.07
N ILE A 103 0.52 -7.53 4.55
CA ILE A 103 -0.18 -8.33 5.55
C ILE A 103 0.46 -8.01 6.91
N PRO A 104 -0.31 -7.54 7.91
CA PRO A 104 0.23 -7.29 9.25
C PRO A 104 0.85 -8.58 9.81
N SER A 105 2.08 -8.48 10.31
CA SER A 105 2.85 -9.62 10.83
C SER A 105 2.44 -10.07 12.23
N SER A 106 1.50 -9.38 12.87
CA SER A 106 1.17 -9.60 14.29
C SER A 106 -0.13 -10.36 14.47
N ASP A 107 0.02 -11.63 14.84
CA ASP A 107 -0.85 -12.40 15.74
C ASP A 107 -0.88 -11.79 17.17
N THR A 108 -0.85 -10.46 17.29
CA THR A 108 -1.28 -9.87 18.55
C THR A 108 -2.77 -10.13 18.63
N GLU A 109 -3.13 -11.05 19.51
CA GLU A 109 -4.47 -11.37 20.05
C GLU A 109 -5.21 -10.12 20.52
N SER A 110 -5.37 -9.14 19.65
CA SER A 110 -6.44 -8.19 19.76
C SER A 110 -7.67 -8.98 19.37
N GLU A 111 -8.62 -9.10 20.29
CA GLU A 111 -10.00 -9.59 20.06
C GLU A 111 -10.74 -8.82 18.93
N SER A 112 -10.05 -7.98 18.15
CA SER A 112 -10.54 -7.41 16.91
C SER A 112 -10.72 -8.52 15.87
N LEU A 113 -11.96 -8.98 15.74
CA LEU A 113 -12.47 -9.84 14.68
C LEU A 113 -12.26 -9.25 13.25
N GLU A 114 -11.84 -7.99 13.13
CA GLU A 114 -11.54 -7.36 11.84
C GLU A 114 -10.05 -7.49 11.49
N THR A 115 -9.75 -8.32 10.49
CA THR A 115 -8.42 -8.36 9.87
C THR A 115 -8.31 -7.31 8.76
N SER A 116 -7.22 -6.54 8.75
CA SER A 116 -7.00 -5.50 7.74
C SER A 116 -5.68 -5.70 7.02
N TRP A 117 -5.69 -5.61 5.68
CA TRP A 117 -4.47 -5.57 4.84
C TRP A 117 -4.33 -4.18 4.19
N THR A 118 -3.19 -3.93 3.56
CA THR A 118 -2.98 -2.71 2.75
C THR A 118 -2.55 -3.10 1.34
N LEU A 119 -3.13 -2.42 0.35
CA LEU A 119 -2.78 -2.48 -1.06
C LEU A 119 -2.17 -1.13 -1.43
N ARG A 120 -0.87 -1.11 -1.75
CA ARG A 120 -0.10 0.11 -2.01
C ARG A 120 0.66 0.06 -3.33
N GLY A 121 0.66 1.15 -4.07
CA GLY A 121 1.43 1.32 -5.30
C GLY A 121 0.58 1.26 -6.58
N GLU A 122 1.24 1.17 -7.73
CA GLU A 122 0.58 1.10 -9.04
C GLU A 122 -0.12 -0.25 -9.22
N ILE A 123 -1.34 -0.22 -9.77
CA ILE A 123 -2.12 -1.41 -10.10
C ILE A 123 -1.65 -1.91 -11.47
N GLU A 124 -1.07 -3.10 -11.50
CA GLU A 124 -0.55 -3.72 -12.71
C GLU A 124 -1.23 -5.06 -13.00
N LYS A 125 -1.21 -5.46 -14.27
CA LYS A 125 -1.70 -6.77 -14.68
C LYS A 125 -1.09 -7.91 -13.85
N GLY A 126 -1.95 -8.74 -13.25
CA GLY A 126 -1.58 -9.85 -12.38
C GLY A 126 -1.63 -9.56 -10.89
N ASP A 127 -1.94 -8.33 -10.47
CA ASP A 127 -2.13 -7.98 -9.05
C ASP A 127 -3.34 -8.68 -8.40
N PHE A 128 -4.37 -8.99 -9.17
CA PHE A 128 -5.47 -9.85 -8.77
C PHE A 128 -4.96 -11.24 -8.41
N ASP A 129 -4.13 -11.85 -9.25
CA ASP A 129 -3.53 -13.17 -8.97
C ASP A 129 -2.57 -13.10 -7.76
N LYS A 130 -1.87 -11.97 -7.58
CA LYS A 130 -1.05 -11.73 -6.38
C LYS A 130 -1.93 -11.70 -5.12
N LEU A 131 -3.08 -11.03 -5.16
CA LEU A 131 -4.04 -11.00 -4.05
C LEU A 131 -4.60 -12.40 -3.74
N ILE A 132 -5.05 -13.12 -4.75
CA ILE A 132 -5.55 -14.50 -4.58
C ILE A 132 -4.46 -15.39 -3.99
N SER A 133 -3.22 -15.27 -4.48
CA SER A 133 -2.09 -16.02 -3.94
C SER A 133 -1.78 -15.66 -2.49
N ALA A 134 -1.91 -14.38 -2.11
CA ALA A 134 -1.75 -13.91 -0.74
C ALA A 134 -2.84 -14.47 0.19
N ILE A 135 -4.11 -14.47 -0.25
CA ILE A 135 -5.25 -15.06 0.46
C ILE A 135 -5.04 -16.55 0.68
N ARG A 136 -4.61 -17.29 -0.34
CA ARG A 136 -4.33 -18.72 -0.23
C ARG A 136 -3.21 -19.01 0.75
N ARG A 137 -2.09 -18.28 0.67
CA ARG A 137 -0.98 -18.44 1.63
C ARG A 137 -1.39 -18.09 3.06
N ALA A 138 -2.22 -17.08 3.24
CA ALA A 138 -2.70 -16.66 4.55
C ALA A 138 -3.82 -17.57 5.10
N GLY A 139 -4.47 -18.36 4.24
CA GLY A 139 -5.64 -19.17 4.60
C GLY A 139 -6.86 -18.34 5.02
N ARG A 140 -6.92 -17.05 4.66
CA ARG A 140 -7.99 -16.15 5.07
C ARG A 140 -8.15 -14.97 4.12
N ILE A 141 -9.36 -14.47 4.04
CA ILE A 141 -9.69 -13.21 3.35
C ILE A 141 -9.71 -12.10 4.41
N PRO A 142 -9.09 -10.93 4.16
CA PRO A 142 -9.19 -9.82 5.10
C PRO A 142 -10.61 -9.27 5.16
N SER A 143 -11.05 -8.82 6.35
CA SER A 143 -12.33 -8.12 6.49
C SER A 143 -12.32 -6.72 5.87
N SER A 144 -11.14 -6.11 5.80
CA SER A 144 -10.94 -4.82 5.13
C SER A 144 -9.58 -4.71 4.47
N ILE A 145 -9.49 -3.89 3.42
CA ILE A 145 -8.24 -3.51 2.77
C ILE A 145 -8.15 -1.98 2.74
N ALA A 146 -7.01 -1.47 3.17
CA ALA A 146 -6.64 -0.08 2.97
C ALA A 146 -6.02 0.11 1.59
N LEU A 147 -6.44 1.15 0.89
CA LEU A 147 -6.02 1.45 -0.48
C LEU A 147 -5.12 2.69 -0.49
N ASP A 148 -3.94 2.56 -1.10
CA ASP A 148 -2.94 3.63 -1.24
C ASP A 148 -2.27 3.57 -2.62
N SER A 149 -3.01 3.99 -3.65
CA SER A 149 -2.66 3.84 -5.06
C SER A 149 -3.07 5.05 -5.90
N GLU A 150 -2.19 5.46 -6.81
CA GLU A 150 -2.47 6.49 -7.82
C GLU A 150 -3.26 5.95 -9.03
N GLY A 151 -3.50 4.63 -9.09
CA GLY A 151 -4.19 3.97 -10.20
C GLY A 151 -3.32 2.95 -10.92
N GLY A 152 -3.62 2.73 -12.21
CA GLY A 152 -2.95 1.75 -13.06
C GLY A 152 -3.92 1.07 -14.02
N ASP A 153 -3.80 -0.25 -14.17
CA ASP A 153 -4.63 -1.07 -15.07
C ASP A 153 -6.10 -1.10 -14.64
N VAL A 154 -6.98 -0.61 -15.52
CA VAL A 154 -8.43 -0.52 -15.29
C VAL A 154 -9.07 -1.91 -15.14
N ASN A 155 -8.68 -2.88 -15.97
CA ASN A 155 -9.30 -4.20 -15.94
C ASN A 155 -8.89 -4.95 -14.67
N GLU A 156 -7.64 -4.79 -14.25
CA GLU A 156 -7.15 -5.36 -13.00
C GLU A 156 -7.91 -4.78 -11.80
N ALA A 157 -8.12 -3.46 -11.78
CA ALA A 157 -8.89 -2.78 -10.75
C ALA A 157 -10.36 -3.23 -10.72
N ILE A 158 -11.00 -3.43 -11.88
CA ILE A 158 -12.35 -3.99 -11.98
C ILE A 158 -12.39 -5.41 -11.41
N ASN A 159 -11.44 -6.27 -11.77
CA ASN A 159 -11.36 -7.64 -11.24
C ASN A 159 -11.19 -7.66 -9.71
N LEU A 160 -10.30 -6.82 -9.18
CA LEU A 160 -10.13 -6.62 -7.74
C LEU A 160 -11.43 -6.13 -7.09
N GLY A 161 -12.12 -5.18 -7.72
CA GLY A 161 -13.40 -4.64 -7.25
C GLY A 161 -14.54 -5.67 -7.19
N HIS A 162 -14.74 -6.48 -8.24
CA HIS A 162 -15.72 -7.57 -8.21
C HIS A 162 -15.40 -8.58 -7.09
N PHE A 163 -14.12 -8.89 -6.90
CA PHE A 163 -13.71 -9.79 -5.82
C PHE A 163 -13.96 -9.19 -4.44
N PHE A 164 -13.68 -7.90 -4.24
CA PHE A 164 -13.98 -7.20 -2.99
C PHE A 164 -15.48 -7.25 -2.68
N ARG A 165 -16.33 -7.02 -3.70
CA ARG A 165 -17.79 -7.14 -3.57
C ARG A 165 -18.20 -8.55 -3.18
N LYS A 166 -17.72 -9.55 -3.92
CA LYS A 166 -18.06 -10.97 -3.71
C LYS A 166 -17.62 -11.49 -2.34
N ALA A 167 -16.42 -11.12 -1.91
CA ALA A 167 -15.81 -11.59 -0.67
C ALA A 167 -16.13 -10.71 0.55
N LEU A 168 -17.07 -9.76 0.40
CA LEU A 168 -17.49 -8.81 1.43
C LEU A 168 -16.32 -8.03 2.07
N ILE A 169 -15.29 -7.73 1.27
CA ILE A 169 -14.13 -6.97 1.73
C ILE A 169 -14.52 -5.50 1.84
N GLY A 170 -14.33 -4.94 3.03
CA GLY A 170 -14.47 -3.51 3.26
C GLY A 170 -13.26 -2.72 2.79
N TYR A 171 -13.48 -1.46 2.47
CA TYR A 171 -12.43 -0.46 2.40
C TYR A 171 -12.18 0.11 3.81
N ARG A 172 -10.95 0.51 4.12
CA ARG A 172 -10.57 1.31 5.30
C ARG A 172 -9.52 2.34 4.89
N GLY A 173 -9.45 3.50 5.56
CA GLY A 173 -8.29 4.39 5.42
C GLY A 173 -6.99 3.73 5.89
N VAL A 174 -5.86 4.29 5.49
CA VAL A 174 -4.53 3.82 5.93
C VAL A 174 -4.23 4.35 7.33
N ASP A 175 -3.88 3.46 8.25
CA ASP A 175 -3.38 3.83 9.57
C ASP A 175 -1.85 4.02 9.53
N GLY A 176 -1.36 5.06 10.18
CA GLY A 176 0.05 5.31 10.41
C GLY A 176 0.63 4.37 11.48
N PRO A 177 1.96 4.37 11.69
CA PRO A 177 2.61 3.52 12.68
C PRO A 177 2.14 3.73 14.12
N ASP A 178 1.54 4.89 14.42
CA ASP A 178 0.98 5.25 15.72
C ASP A 178 -0.52 4.93 15.85
N GLY A 179 -1.09 4.23 14.87
CA GLY A 179 -2.51 3.85 14.83
C GLY A 179 -3.45 5.02 14.51
N LYS A 180 -2.92 6.15 14.01
CA LYS A 180 -3.73 7.30 13.61
C LYS A 180 -3.96 7.30 12.10
N PRO A 181 -5.07 7.89 11.61
CA PRO A 181 -5.29 8.05 10.19
C PRO A 181 -4.11 8.77 9.52
N MET A 182 -3.58 8.16 8.46
CA MET A 182 -2.55 8.74 7.61
C MET A 182 -3.18 9.16 6.28
N GLN A 183 -2.64 10.22 5.68
CA GLN A 183 -3.00 10.56 4.30
C GLN A 183 -2.68 9.39 3.38
N SER A 184 -3.64 9.03 2.55
CA SER A 184 -3.48 8.02 1.51
C SER A 184 -4.22 8.46 0.27
N GLU A 185 -3.86 7.85 -0.86
CA GLU A 185 -4.41 8.17 -2.16
C GLU A 185 -5.18 6.98 -2.70
N CYS A 186 -6.34 7.19 -3.30
CA CYS A 186 -6.97 6.16 -4.14
C CYS A 186 -7.57 6.83 -5.36
N SER A 187 -6.73 7.00 -6.36
CA SER A 187 -7.06 7.75 -7.57
C SER A 187 -7.14 6.87 -8.81
N SER A 188 -7.81 7.38 -9.84
CA SER A 188 -7.90 6.72 -11.15
C SER A 188 -8.47 5.29 -11.02
N ALA A 189 -7.79 4.28 -11.57
CA ALA A 189 -8.19 2.88 -11.46
C ALA A 189 -8.39 2.40 -10.00
N CYS A 190 -7.67 2.94 -9.01
CA CYS A 190 -7.88 2.57 -7.60
C CYS A 190 -9.32 2.87 -7.14
N ALA A 191 -9.90 3.99 -7.60
CA ALA A 191 -11.25 4.37 -7.24
C ALA A 191 -12.28 3.28 -7.65
N LEU A 192 -12.01 2.53 -8.72
CA LEU A 192 -12.84 1.39 -9.14
C LEU A 192 -12.84 0.28 -8.07
N ILE A 193 -11.68 -0.04 -7.48
CA ILE A 193 -11.58 -0.99 -6.36
C ILE A 193 -12.37 -0.47 -5.15
N TYR A 194 -12.22 0.82 -4.83
CA TYR A 194 -12.94 1.48 -3.75
C TYR A 194 -14.47 1.38 -3.94
N PHE A 195 -14.98 1.57 -5.16
CA PHE A 195 -16.40 1.38 -5.46
C PHE A 195 -16.86 -0.07 -5.29
N GLY A 196 -16.01 -1.03 -5.64
CA GLY A 196 -16.25 -2.47 -5.43
C GLY A 196 -16.29 -2.91 -3.97
N ALA A 197 -15.69 -2.16 -3.05
CA ALA A 197 -15.68 -2.50 -1.63
C ALA A 197 -17.09 -2.62 -1.04
N ALA A 198 -17.34 -3.73 -0.33
CA ALA A 198 -18.65 -4.06 0.24
C ALA A 198 -19.07 -3.08 1.35
N ARG A 199 -18.10 -2.56 2.09
CA ARG A 199 -18.29 -1.55 3.14
C ARG A 199 -17.28 -0.45 2.95
N LYS A 200 -17.71 0.81 3.01
CA LYS A 200 -16.81 1.96 2.95
C LYS A 200 -16.57 2.49 4.36
N LEU A 201 -15.50 1.96 4.94
CA LEU A 201 -14.54 2.54 5.88
C LEU A 201 -14.40 4.03 6.13
N THR A 202 -15.39 4.90 5.94
CA THR A 202 -15.23 6.31 6.29
C THR A 202 -15.37 6.43 7.80
N GLN A 203 -14.32 6.07 8.55
CA GLN A 203 -14.18 6.66 9.88
C GLN A 203 -14.22 8.17 9.68
N ASP A 204 -14.79 8.91 10.64
CA ASP A 204 -14.96 10.37 10.61
C ASP A 204 -13.65 11.19 10.41
N ASN A 205 -12.51 10.53 10.19
CA ASN A 205 -11.20 11.11 9.98
C ASN A 205 -10.36 10.36 8.90
N SER A 206 -10.99 9.62 7.97
CA SER A 206 -10.25 9.00 6.86
C SER A 206 -9.64 10.10 5.98
N LEU A 207 -8.32 10.27 6.03
CA LEU A 207 -7.57 11.25 5.22
C LEU A 207 -7.31 10.76 3.79
N THR A 208 -8.05 9.78 3.33
CA THR A 208 -7.87 9.18 2.01
C THR A 208 -8.55 10.02 0.96
N ARG A 209 -7.80 10.46 -0.05
CA ARG A 209 -8.36 11.19 -1.19
C ARG A 209 -8.80 10.21 -2.26
N ILE A 210 -10.06 10.29 -2.67
CA ILE A 210 -10.59 9.51 -3.78
C ILE A 210 -10.65 10.41 -5.01
N GLY A 211 -9.79 10.16 -5.99
CA GLY A 211 -9.64 10.98 -7.19
C GLY A 211 -10.14 10.27 -8.45
N LEU A 212 -10.86 11.00 -9.29
CA LEU A 212 -11.40 10.54 -10.56
C LEU A 212 -10.84 11.36 -11.72
N HIS A 213 -10.53 10.66 -12.81
CA HIS A 213 -10.28 11.23 -14.12
C HIS A 213 -10.59 10.19 -15.19
N ARG A 214 -10.76 10.63 -16.44
CA ARG A 214 -11.04 9.72 -17.55
C ARG A 214 -9.84 8.80 -17.78
N PRO A 215 -10.04 7.49 -17.97
CA PRO A 215 -8.96 6.60 -18.37
C PRO A 215 -8.31 7.04 -19.67
N TYR A 216 -7.04 6.69 -19.83
CA TYR A 216 -6.29 6.96 -21.04
C TYR A 216 -5.49 5.73 -21.43
N PHE A 217 -5.17 5.63 -22.72
CA PHE A 217 -4.24 4.61 -23.20
C PHE A 217 -2.84 5.20 -23.29
N VAL A 218 -1.84 4.37 -22.97
CA VAL A 218 -0.43 4.74 -23.16
C VAL A 218 -0.13 5.04 -24.63
N ARG A 219 0.82 5.95 -24.86
CA ARG A 219 1.13 6.45 -26.20
C ARG A 219 1.50 5.33 -27.17
N GLU A 220 2.26 4.35 -26.69
CA GLU A 220 2.75 3.19 -27.43
C GLU A 220 1.59 2.34 -27.99
N TYR A 221 0.46 2.29 -27.27
CA TYR A 221 -0.75 1.65 -27.76
C TYR A 221 -1.43 2.51 -28.83
N LEU A 222 -1.61 3.81 -28.55
CA LEU A 222 -2.36 4.73 -29.42
C LEU A 222 -1.69 4.97 -30.78
N VAL A 223 -0.36 5.02 -30.87
CA VAL A 223 0.35 5.27 -32.14
C VAL A 223 0.12 4.19 -33.19
N ASN A 224 -0.36 3.01 -32.77
CA ASN A 224 -0.65 1.88 -33.66
C ASN A 224 -2.12 1.83 -34.10
N LEU A 225 -2.94 2.81 -33.74
CA LEU A 225 -4.36 2.87 -34.04
C LEU A 225 -4.70 4.00 -35.02
N THR A 226 -5.70 3.77 -35.87
CA THR A 226 -6.36 4.88 -36.59
C THR A 226 -7.21 5.72 -35.61
N PRO A 227 -7.58 6.95 -35.98
CA PRO A 227 -8.51 7.75 -35.16
C PRO A 227 -9.81 7.02 -34.82
N GLU A 228 -10.37 6.28 -35.78
CA GLU A 228 -11.60 5.48 -35.57
C GLU A 228 -11.36 4.35 -34.59
N GLN A 229 -10.24 3.62 -34.73
CA GLN A 229 -9.88 2.54 -33.80
C GLN A 229 -9.66 3.09 -32.38
N ALA A 230 -8.94 4.20 -32.23
CA ALA A 230 -8.73 4.84 -30.94
C ALA A 230 -10.07 5.26 -30.31
N SER A 231 -10.95 5.90 -31.07
CA SER A 231 -12.30 6.29 -30.63
C SER A 231 -13.11 5.07 -30.15
N SER A 232 -13.11 3.97 -30.92
CA SER A 232 -13.78 2.74 -30.52
C SER A 232 -13.19 2.12 -29.23
N GLN A 233 -11.87 2.20 -29.03
CA GLN A 233 -11.23 1.73 -27.80
C GLN A 233 -11.62 2.58 -26.59
N TYR A 234 -11.71 3.90 -26.73
CA TYR A 234 -12.19 4.78 -25.67
C TYR A 234 -13.66 4.50 -25.32
N GLN A 235 -14.54 4.36 -26.32
CA GLN A 235 -15.94 4.01 -26.09
C GLN A 235 -16.10 2.66 -25.39
N LEU A 236 -15.29 1.67 -25.77
CA LEU A 236 -15.30 0.36 -25.12
C LEU A 236 -14.88 0.46 -23.64
N ALA A 237 -13.80 1.20 -23.35
CA ALA A 237 -13.33 1.41 -21.98
C ALA A 237 -14.37 2.17 -21.14
N GLU A 238 -14.98 3.22 -21.71
CA GLU A 238 -16.04 3.99 -21.05
C GLU A 238 -17.24 3.10 -20.72
N ASN A 239 -17.76 2.36 -21.70
CA ASN A 239 -18.90 1.47 -21.50
C ASN A 239 -18.60 0.41 -20.43
N THR A 240 -17.42 -0.21 -20.47
CA THR A 240 -17.00 -1.23 -19.49
C THR A 240 -17.00 -0.66 -18.07
N ILE A 241 -16.47 0.56 -17.88
CA ILE A 241 -16.43 1.20 -16.57
C ILE A 241 -17.83 1.63 -16.13
N ARG A 242 -18.66 2.19 -17.02
CA ARG A 242 -20.04 2.57 -16.69
C ARG A 242 -20.86 1.35 -16.25
N GLU A 243 -20.76 0.24 -16.98
CA GLU A 243 -21.40 -1.02 -16.62
C GLU A 243 -20.91 -1.52 -15.25
N TYR A 244 -19.60 -1.49 -15.00
CA TYR A 244 -19.04 -1.84 -13.69
C TYR A 244 -19.55 -0.94 -12.56
N LEU A 245 -19.55 0.37 -12.75
CA LEU A 245 -20.03 1.33 -11.74
C LEU A 245 -21.52 1.13 -11.45
N GLN A 246 -22.33 0.88 -12.48
CA GLN A 246 -23.74 0.55 -12.33
C GLN A 246 -23.95 -0.77 -11.57
N GLU A 247 -23.18 -1.82 -11.86
CA GLU A 247 -23.19 -3.07 -11.09
C GLU A 247 -22.85 -2.84 -9.61
N MET A 248 -21.92 -1.92 -9.32
CA MET A 248 -21.55 -1.55 -7.96
C MET A 248 -22.53 -0.56 -7.30
N HIS A 249 -23.64 -0.24 -7.97
CA HIS A 249 -24.66 0.72 -7.54
C HIS A 249 -24.09 2.12 -7.27
N VAL A 250 -23.12 2.53 -8.07
CA VAL A 250 -22.56 3.89 -8.05
C VAL A 250 -23.46 4.78 -8.91
N PRO A 251 -23.87 5.98 -8.45
CA PRO A 251 -24.69 6.89 -9.25
C PRO A 251 -24.03 7.30 -10.56
N ASP A 252 -24.80 7.41 -11.65
CA ASP A 252 -24.28 7.80 -12.98
C ASP A 252 -23.51 9.13 -12.94
N ALA A 253 -23.92 10.07 -12.08
CA ALA A 253 -23.23 11.36 -11.89
C ALA A 253 -21.75 11.20 -11.49
N VAL A 254 -21.39 10.12 -10.79
CA VAL A 254 -19.99 9.82 -10.47
C VAL A 254 -19.22 9.37 -11.72
N ALA A 255 -19.84 8.56 -12.56
CA ALA A 255 -19.25 8.18 -13.85
C ALA A 255 -19.07 9.41 -14.75
N ASP A 256 -20.06 10.32 -14.76
CA ASP A 256 -19.97 11.56 -15.53
C ASP A 256 -18.81 12.43 -15.06
N VAL A 257 -18.65 12.62 -13.73
CA VAL A 257 -17.47 13.32 -13.18
C VAL A 257 -16.16 12.66 -13.62
N MET A 258 -16.08 11.32 -13.63
CA MET A 258 -14.90 10.60 -14.09
C MET A 258 -14.60 10.90 -15.56
N PHE A 259 -15.57 10.77 -16.47
CA PHE A 259 -15.35 10.93 -17.91
C PHE A 259 -15.23 12.38 -18.38
N GLU A 260 -15.82 13.33 -17.65
CA GLU A 260 -15.67 14.77 -17.91
C GLU A 260 -14.31 15.31 -17.43
N THR A 261 -13.70 14.66 -16.43
CA THR A 261 -12.39 15.07 -15.92
C THR A 261 -11.26 14.60 -16.85
N GLU A 262 -10.44 15.54 -17.33
CA GLU A 262 -9.33 15.24 -18.23
C GLU A 262 -8.29 14.30 -17.61
N ALA A 263 -7.63 13.49 -18.43
CA ALA A 263 -6.59 12.55 -17.96
C ALA A 263 -5.38 13.25 -17.31
N SER A 264 -5.18 14.54 -17.57
CA SER A 264 -4.12 15.38 -16.98
C SER A 264 -4.57 16.14 -15.72
N SER A 265 -5.82 16.00 -15.31
CA SER A 265 -6.37 16.61 -14.10
C SER A 265 -6.99 15.54 -13.18
N MET A 266 -7.43 15.96 -12.01
CA MET A 266 -8.05 15.06 -11.03
C MET A 266 -9.20 15.78 -10.34
N SER A 267 -10.36 15.13 -10.31
CA SER A 267 -11.50 15.56 -9.51
C SER A 267 -11.52 14.73 -8.24
N TYR A 268 -11.43 15.38 -7.09
CA TYR A 268 -11.44 14.71 -5.79
C TYR A 268 -12.80 14.88 -5.14
N PHE A 269 -13.31 13.78 -4.57
CA PHE A 269 -14.49 13.89 -3.72
C PHE A 269 -14.18 14.64 -2.43
N ASN A 270 -15.10 15.49 -2.02
CA ASN A 270 -15.14 16.03 -0.67
C ASN A 270 -15.92 15.10 0.29
N ASP A 271 -15.82 15.36 1.60
CA ASP A 271 -16.48 14.55 2.63
C ASP A 271 -18.00 14.46 2.44
N HIS A 272 -18.62 15.55 1.96
CA HIS A 272 -20.06 15.59 1.71
C HIS A 272 -20.44 14.68 0.55
N GLU A 273 -19.73 14.74 -0.59
CA GLU A 273 -19.97 13.86 -1.74
C GLU A 273 -19.73 12.39 -1.38
N LEU A 274 -18.67 12.08 -0.62
CA LEU A 274 -18.44 10.74 -0.10
C LEU A 274 -19.60 10.30 0.79
N SER A 275 -20.14 11.18 1.63
CA SER A 275 -21.25 10.84 2.53
C SER A 275 -22.61 10.70 1.84
N GLU A 276 -22.92 11.51 0.83
CA GLU A 276 -24.22 11.53 0.18
C GLU A 276 -24.35 10.50 -0.94
N TRP A 277 -23.28 10.34 -1.73
CA TRP A 277 -23.31 9.55 -2.95
C TRP A 277 -22.79 8.13 -2.73
N ILE A 278 -21.88 7.95 -1.76
CA ILE A 278 -21.05 6.75 -1.69
C ILE A 278 -21.14 6.05 -0.34
N ALA A 279 -21.38 6.78 0.76
CA ALA A 279 -21.52 6.20 2.08
C ALA A 279 -22.86 5.48 2.19
N GLU A 280 -22.79 4.17 1.98
CA GLU A 280 -23.69 3.21 2.61
C GLU A 280 -25.05 2.95 1.93
N LYS A 281 -25.33 3.44 0.72
CA LYS A 281 -26.49 3.00 -0.08
C LYS A 281 -26.21 1.72 -0.88
N SER A 282 -25.55 0.75 -0.27
CA SER A 282 -25.22 -0.51 -0.95
C SER A 282 -26.18 -1.62 -0.54
N ASP A 283 -26.46 -2.54 -1.46
CA ASP A 283 -27.21 -3.78 -1.20
C ASP A 283 -26.68 -4.54 0.01
N TYR A 284 -25.38 -4.42 0.29
CA TYR A 284 -24.76 -4.97 1.49
C TYR A 284 -25.39 -4.44 2.79
N ARG A 285 -25.72 -3.14 2.89
CA ARG A 285 -26.39 -2.59 4.08
C ARG A 285 -27.82 -3.11 4.19
N LEU A 286 -28.55 -3.19 3.07
CA LEU A 286 -29.91 -3.76 3.07
C LEU A 286 -29.90 -5.23 3.48
N TRP A 287 -28.95 -6.00 2.95
CA TRP A 287 -28.73 -7.39 3.32
C TRP A 287 -28.35 -7.54 4.80
N LEU A 288 -27.46 -6.69 5.33
CA LEU A 288 -27.14 -6.70 6.76
C LEU A 288 -28.36 -6.36 7.61
N ALA A 289 -29.13 -5.33 7.27
CA ALA A 289 -30.33 -4.94 8.00
C ALA A 289 -31.42 -6.03 7.98
N ALA A 290 -31.45 -6.86 6.92
CA ALA A 290 -32.36 -7.99 6.83
C ALA A 290 -31.93 -9.19 7.70
N ASN A 291 -30.63 -9.34 7.98
CA ASN A 291 -30.10 -10.50 8.72
C ASN A 291 -29.67 -10.18 10.16
N CYS A 292 -29.42 -8.91 10.48
CA CYS A 292 -28.92 -8.45 11.77
C CYS A 292 -29.83 -7.39 12.39
N ILE A 293 -29.94 -7.43 13.72
CA ILE A 293 -30.64 -6.39 14.48
C ILE A 293 -29.75 -5.14 14.49
N GLU A 294 -30.08 -4.16 13.64
CA GLU A 294 -29.34 -2.90 13.55
C GLU A 294 -29.86 -1.86 14.55
N LEU A 295 -28.96 -0.97 14.98
CA LEU A 295 -29.36 0.28 15.64
C LEU A 295 -30.09 1.16 14.64
N GLN A 296 -31.25 1.68 15.03
CA GLN A 296 -31.92 2.75 14.31
C GLN A 296 -31.01 3.99 14.23
N ASP A 297 -31.22 4.87 13.25
CA ASP A 297 -30.36 6.04 13.04
C ASP A 297 -30.22 6.89 14.32
N LYS A 298 -31.32 7.08 15.05
CA LYS A 298 -31.31 7.77 16.35
C LYS A 298 -30.49 7.04 17.40
N GLU A 299 -30.65 5.72 17.53
CA GLU A 299 -29.87 4.92 18.49
C GLU A 299 -28.37 4.94 18.16
N ARG A 300 -28.01 4.97 16.88
CA ARG A 300 -26.62 5.12 16.41
C ARG A 300 -26.06 6.49 16.78
N GLN A 301 -26.84 7.54 16.58
CA GLN A 301 -26.47 8.90 16.98
C GLN A 301 -26.33 9.01 18.50
N ASP A 302 -27.27 8.46 19.26
CA ASP A 302 -27.24 8.45 20.72
C ASP A 302 -26.03 7.66 21.23
N LEU A 303 -25.70 6.51 20.63
CA LEU A 303 -24.50 5.75 21.00
C LEU A 303 -23.21 6.54 20.72
N ARG A 304 -23.14 7.24 19.58
CA ARG A 304 -22.00 8.11 19.26
C ARG A 304 -21.86 9.24 20.28
N LEU A 305 -22.97 9.89 20.64
CA LEU A 305 -23.01 10.95 21.64
C LEU A 305 -22.65 10.44 23.04
N ALA A 306 -23.12 9.24 23.42
CA ALA A 306 -22.81 8.62 24.71
C ALA A 306 -21.30 8.34 24.85
N ARG A 307 -20.64 7.90 23.77
CA ARG A 307 -19.20 7.61 23.75
C ARG A 307 -18.34 8.87 23.86
N THR A 308 -18.78 9.97 23.24
CA THR A 308 -18.03 11.24 23.27
C THR A 308 -18.36 12.11 24.48
N ASN A 309 -19.56 11.95 25.06
CA ASN A 309 -20.03 12.70 26.22
C ASN A 309 -20.59 11.74 27.29
N PRO A 310 -19.72 11.09 28.09
CA PRO A 310 -20.16 10.17 29.14
C PRO A 310 -21.15 10.86 30.10
N GLY A 311 -22.29 10.21 30.35
CA GLY A 311 -23.34 10.72 31.26
C GLY A 311 -24.42 11.58 30.60
N ILE A 312 -24.36 11.83 29.28
CA ILE A 312 -25.43 12.52 28.55
C ILE A 312 -26.76 11.72 28.54
N PHE A 313 -26.67 10.40 28.67
CA PHE A 313 -27.82 9.50 28.82
C PHE A 313 -27.72 8.69 30.12
N THR A 314 -28.82 8.04 30.51
CA THR A 314 -28.82 7.13 31.65
C THR A 314 -27.92 5.93 31.39
N GLN A 315 -27.30 5.40 32.45
CA GLN A 315 -26.42 4.24 32.35
C GLN A 315 -27.13 3.02 31.72
N ASP A 316 -28.40 2.80 32.07
CA ASP A 316 -29.20 1.70 31.52
C ASP A 316 -29.45 1.85 30.02
N TYR A 317 -29.72 3.07 29.54
CA TYR A 317 -29.90 3.32 28.10
C TYR A 317 -28.60 3.13 27.33
N THR A 318 -27.49 3.69 27.82
CA THR A 318 -26.17 3.50 27.19
C THR A 318 -25.79 2.02 27.13
N LYS A 319 -26.00 1.27 28.22
CA LYS A 319 -25.75 -0.17 28.26
C LYS A 319 -26.62 -0.96 27.28
N ALA A 320 -27.89 -0.57 27.12
CA ALA A 320 -28.78 -1.18 26.13
C ALA A 320 -28.30 -0.92 24.70
N LEU A 321 -27.88 0.31 24.38
CA LEU A 321 -27.31 0.67 23.07
C LEU A 321 -26.01 -0.11 22.79
N GLU A 322 -25.12 -0.22 23.77
CA GLU A 322 -23.88 -0.99 23.65
C GLU A 322 -24.14 -2.48 23.43
N SER A 323 -25.08 -3.06 24.18
CA SER A 323 -25.48 -4.46 24.01
C SER A 323 -26.04 -4.72 22.61
N LYS A 324 -26.95 -3.87 22.14
CA LYS A 324 -27.52 -3.98 20.79
C LYS A 324 -26.46 -3.80 19.70
N TYR A 325 -25.52 -2.86 19.88
CA TYR A 325 -24.39 -2.69 18.99
C TYR A 325 -23.48 -3.92 18.96
N SER A 326 -23.18 -4.52 20.11
CA SER A 326 -22.37 -5.73 20.22
C SER A 326 -23.03 -6.91 19.50
N GLU A 327 -24.34 -7.08 19.67
CA GLU A 327 -25.13 -8.10 18.96
C GLU A 327 -25.10 -7.90 17.44
N PHE A 328 -25.28 -6.65 16.98
CA PHE A 328 -25.14 -6.28 15.57
C PHE A 328 -23.76 -6.65 15.01
N LEU A 329 -22.69 -6.27 15.71
CA LEU A 329 -21.31 -6.58 15.30
C LEU A 329 -21.06 -8.08 15.22
N GLY A 330 -21.51 -8.84 16.22
CA GLY A 330 -21.38 -10.29 16.25
C GLY A 330 -22.12 -10.96 15.08
N CYS A 331 -23.35 -10.52 14.79
CA CYS A 331 -24.11 -10.97 13.63
C CYS A 331 -23.36 -10.67 12.33
N ARG A 332 -22.93 -9.42 12.13
CA ARG A 332 -22.20 -8.98 10.95
C ARG A 332 -20.93 -9.78 10.72
N HIS A 333 -20.14 -10.02 11.76
CA HIS A 333 -18.89 -10.78 11.65
C HIS A 333 -19.14 -12.23 11.24
N ARG A 334 -20.18 -12.88 11.78
CA ARG A 334 -20.57 -14.24 11.35
C ARG A 334 -20.95 -14.27 9.88
N LEU A 335 -21.80 -13.35 9.45
CA LEU A 335 -22.24 -13.29 8.05
C LEU A 335 -21.06 -13.08 7.08
N ILE A 336 -20.14 -12.18 7.40
CA ILE A 336 -18.91 -11.99 6.60
C ILE A 336 -18.07 -13.27 6.59
N ALA A 337 -17.85 -13.88 7.74
CA ALA A 337 -17.04 -15.10 7.86
C ALA A 337 -17.64 -16.27 7.07
N ASP A 338 -18.97 -16.44 7.11
CA ASP A 338 -19.68 -17.47 6.36
C ASP A 338 -19.53 -17.26 4.84
N THR A 339 -19.71 -16.01 4.37
CA THR A 339 -19.50 -15.67 2.95
C THR A 339 -18.05 -15.88 2.53
N GLN A 340 -17.09 -15.41 3.32
CA GLN A 340 -15.66 -15.57 3.02
C GLN A 340 -15.23 -17.04 3.03
N THR A 341 -15.81 -17.86 3.90
CA THR A 341 -15.61 -19.30 3.91
C THR A 341 -16.09 -19.94 2.61
N SER A 342 -17.25 -19.52 2.09
CA SER A 342 -17.72 -19.97 0.76
C SER A 342 -16.74 -19.58 -0.33
N VAL A 343 -16.27 -18.33 -0.34
CA VAL A 343 -15.30 -17.84 -1.33
C VAL A 343 -13.97 -18.60 -1.23
N LEU A 344 -13.45 -18.87 -0.04
CA LEU A 344 -12.23 -19.66 0.15
C LEU A 344 -12.37 -21.07 -0.43
N ARG A 345 -13.53 -21.72 -0.25
CA ARG A 345 -13.80 -23.04 -0.86
C ARG A 345 -13.80 -22.98 -2.38
N GLU A 346 -14.36 -21.93 -2.98
CA GLU A 346 -14.30 -21.71 -4.43
C GLU A 346 -12.87 -21.48 -4.94
N LEU A 347 -11.99 -20.89 -4.12
CA LEU A 347 -10.57 -20.74 -4.41
C LEU A 347 -9.76 -22.05 -4.22
N GLY A 348 -10.43 -23.16 -3.87
CA GLY A 348 -9.82 -24.47 -3.67
C GLY A 348 -9.24 -24.69 -2.27
N CYS A 349 -9.59 -23.85 -1.29
CA CYS A 349 -9.17 -24.04 0.09
C CYS A 349 -10.10 -25.02 0.83
N SER A 350 -9.52 -25.85 1.70
CA SER A 350 -10.26 -26.63 2.70
C SER A 350 -10.31 -25.85 4.00
N VAL A 351 -11.53 -25.52 4.45
CA VAL A 351 -11.80 -24.79 5.71
C VAL A 351 -12.47 -25.76 6.68
N VAL A 352 -11.76 -26.13 7.75
CA VAL A 352 -12.22 -27.03 8.82
C VAL A 352 -12.03 -26.34 10.16
N GLU A 353 -13.14 -26.01 10.82
CA GLU A 353 -13.15 -25.25 12.08
C GLU A 353 -12.30 -23.98 11.95
N ASP A 354 -11.19 -23.88 12.69
CA ASP A 354 -10.29 -22.72 12.72
C ASP A 354 -9.03 -22.91 11.85
N ARG A 355 -9.01 -23.92 10.97
CA ARG A 355 -7.87 -24.20 10.09
C ARG A 355 -8.28 -24.14 8.62
N THR A 356 -7.58 -23.30 7.88
CA THR A 356 -7.68 -23.23 6.43
C THR A 356 -6.39 -23.76 5.80
N SER A 357 -6.53 -24.61 4.78
CA SER A 357 -5.43 -25.03 3.92
C SER A 357 -5.78 -24.79 2.46
N CYS A 358 -4.84 -24.22 1.70
CA CYS A 358 -4.94 -23.90 0.28
C CYS A 358 -3.61 -24.28 -0.41
#